data_AF-A0A1C4AN38-F1
#
_entry.id   AF-A0A1C4AN38-F1
#
_cell.length_a   1.000
_cell.length_b   1.000
_cell.length_c   1.000
_cell.angle_alpha   90.00
_cell.angle_beta   90.00
_cell.angle_gamma   90.00
#
_symmetry.space_group_name_H-M   'P 1'
#
loop_
_entity.id
_entity.type
_entity.pdbx_description
1 polymer ?
#
loop_
_entity_poly.entity_id
_entity_poly.type
_entity_poly.pdbx_seq_one_letter_code
_entity_poly.pdbx_strand_id
1 'polypeptide(L)'
;MISQEYGCYLLLTAHKLYGGEFYWNEEFEQPMLICCEPDAMIVLMTWNKVKGRLVGDKADHIAYFLDEFGKATFQPEKGKHVVYL
;
A
#
# COMPACT_ATOMS: atom_id res chain seq x y z
N MET A 1 0.23 -4.66 -17.47
CA MET A 1 -0.46 -5.92 -17.06
C MET A 1 -1.57 -5.53 -16.10
N ILE A 2 -2.75 -6.17 -16.14
CA ILE A 2 -3.95 -5.69 -15.39
C ILE A 2 -3.72 -5.52 -13.87
N SER A 3 -2.82 -6.31 -13.28
CA SER A 3 -2.42 -6.19 -11.88
C SER A 3 -1.70 -4.88 -11.55
N GLN A 4 -0.89 -4.36 -12.48
CA GLN A 4 -0.19 -3.09 -12.32
C GLN A 4 -1.16 -1.92 -12.38
N GLU A 5 -2.14 -1.98 -13.30
CA GLU A 5 -3.15 -0.93 -13.45
C GLU A 5 -4.01 -0.80 -12.18
N TYR A 6 -4.56 -1.91 -11.68
CA TYR A 6 -5.30 -1.91 -10.42
C TYR A 6 -4.42 -1.59 -9.21
N GLY A 7 -3.16 -2.06 -9.21
CA GLY A 7 -2.20 -1.72 -8.18
C GLY A 7 -1.93 -0.22 -8.09
N CYS A 8 -1.67 0.43 -9.22
CA CYS A 8 -1.49 1.88 -9.31
C CYS A 8 -2.77 2.64 -8.95
N TYR A 9 -3.95 2.14 -9.33
CA TYR A 9 -5.22 2.72 -8.90
C TYR A 9 -5.38 2.72 -7.37
N LEU A 10 -5.02 1.62 -6.70
CA LEU A 10 -5.05 1.54 -5.24
C LEU A 10 -4.05 2.48 -4.59
N LEU A 11 -2.82 2.56 -5.12
CA LEU A 11 -1.81 3.50 -4.65
C LEU A 11 -2.26 4.97 -4.78
N LEU A 12 -2.83 5.35 -5.92
CA LEU A 12 -3.40 6.70 -6.12
C LEU A 12 -4.60 6.97 -5.20
N THR A 13 -5.42 5.94 -4.94
CA THR A 13 -6.55 6.06 -4.00
C THR A 13 -6.04 6.29 -2.58
N ALA A 14 -5.05 5.51 -2.13
CA ALA A 14 -4.42 5.68 -0.82
C ALA A 14 -3.77 7.06 -0.68
N HIS A 15 -3.05 7.52 -1.71
CA HIS A 15 -2.44 8.84 -1.71
C HIS A 15 -3.48 9.97 -1.58
N LYS A 16 -4.61 9.87 -2.30
CA LYS A 16 -5.70 10.85 -2.19
C LYS A 16 -6.35 10.88 -0.80
N LEU A 17 -6.41 9.73 -0.12
CA LEU A 17 -7.05 9.61 1.19
C LEU A 17 -6.12 9.98 2.35
N TYR A 18 -4.85 9.60 2.26
CA TYR A 18 -3.92 9.61 3.39
C TYR A 18 -2.64 10.43 3.13
N GLY A 19 -2.47 11.00 1.94
CA GLY A 19 -1.26 11.71 1.54
C GLY A 19 -0.08 10.76 1.30
N GLY A 20 1.12 11.21 1.66
CA GLY A 20 2.37 10.48 1.42
C GLY A 20 2.97 10.70 0.04
N GLU A 21 4.14 10.12 -0.17
CA GLU A 21 4.96 10.31 -1.37
C GLU A 21 5.25 8.98 -2.06
N PHE A 22 5.32 9.04 -3.40
CA PHE A 22 5.59 7.87 -4.21
C PHE A 22 7.09 7.65 -4.39
N TYR A 23 7.50 6.40 -4.28
CA TYR A 23 8.87 5.95 -4.51
C TYR A 23 8.86 4.71 -5.39
N TRP A 24 10.01 4.40 -5.98
CA TRP A 24 10.23 3.14 -6.68
C TRP A 24 10.97 2.16 -5.76
N ASN A 25 10.47 0.93 -5.65
CA ASN A 25 11.15 -0.14 -4.95
C ASN A 25 11.89 -1.02 -5.97
N GLU A 26 13.24 -1.00 -5.90
CA GLU A 26 14.09 -1.74 -6.83
C GLU A 26 14.05 -3.26 -6.61
N GLU A 27 13.85 -3.73 -5.37
CA GLU A 27 13.82 -5.17 -5.05
C GLU A 27 12.61 -5.88 -5.65
N PHE A 28 11.44 -5.24 -5.57
CA PHE A 28 10.18 -5.78 -6.08
C PHE A 28 9.77 -5.21 -7.45
N GLU A 29 10.59 -4.32 -8.02
CA GLU A 29 10.34 -3.64 -9.30
C GLU A 29 8.93 -3.05 -9.41
N GLN A 30 8.50 -2.33 -8.36
CA GLN A 30 7.15 -1.77 -8.27
C GLN A 30 7.13 -0.40 -7.58
N PRO A 31 6.12 0.45 -7.82
CA PRO A 31 5.92 1.67 -7.06
C PRO A 31 5.44 1.35 -5.64
N MET A 32 5.85 2.20 -4.70
CA MET A 32 5.40 2.19 -3.31
C MET A 32 4.94 3.59 -2.88
N LEU A 33 4.00 3.65 -1.95
CA LEU A 33 3.58 4.89 -1.29
C LEU A 33 4.10 4.86 0.15
N ILE A 34 4.83 5.89 0.57
CA ILE A 34 5.32 6.05 1.94
C ILE A 34 4.55 7.18 2.62
N CYS A 35 4.00 6.90 3.79
CA CYS A 35 3.24 7.86 4.60
C CYS A 35 3.86 8.03 6.00
N CYS A 36 3.49 9.15 6.64
CA CYS A 36 3.73 9.48 8.06
C CYS A 36 5.16 9.85 8.46
N GLU A 37 6.07 10.03 7.51
CA GLU A 37 7.42 10.54 7.81
C GLU A 37 7.37 11.99 8.33
N PRO A 38 8.27 12.39 9.25
CA PRO A 38 9.37 11.61 9.83
C PRO A 38 9.00 10.83 11.11
N ASP A 39 7.78 10.98 11.63
CA ASP A 39 7.39 10.39 12.92
C ASP A 39 7.17 8.88 12.85
N ALA A 40 6.79 8.35 11.69
CA ALA A 40 6.69 6.92 11.39
C ALA A 40 6.95 6.67 9.90
N MET A 41 7.10 5.40 9.51
CA MET A 41 7.23 5.00 8.11
C MET A 41 6.25 3.87 7.81
N ILE A 42 5.20 4.19 7.06
CA ILE A 42 4.17 3.22 6.69
C ILE A 42 4.16 3.13 5.17
N VAL A 43 4.55 1.96 4.67
CA VAL A 43 4.78 1.71 3.24
C VAL A 43 3.64 0.85 2.70
N LEU A 44 3.12 1.23 1.53
CA LEU A 44 2.12 0.46 0.79
C LEU A 44 2.68 0.02 -0.57
N MET A 45 2.67 -1.29 -0.79
CA MET A 45 2.88 -1.95 -2.08
C MET A 45 1.68 -2.83 -2.37
N THR A 46 1.15 -2.78 -3.60
CA THR A 46 -0.19 -3.31 -3.89
C THR A 46 -0.20 -4.46 -4.91
N TRP A 47 0.88 -4.65 -5.66
CA TRP A 47 0.84 -5.52 -6.84
C TRP A 47 0.65 -7.00 -6.47
N ASN A 48 1.25 -7.47 -5.37
CA ASN A 48 1.10 -8.85 -4.91
C ASN A 48 -0.34 -9.12 -4.46
N LYS A 49 -0.91 -8.26 -3.61
CA LYS A 49 -2.33 -8.35 -3.21
C LYS A 49 -3.28 -8.34 -4.39
N VAL A 50 -3.08 -7.43 -5.34
CA VAL A 50 -3.93 -7.36 -6.54
C VAL A 50 -3.79 -8.62 -7.38
N LYS A 51 -2.57 -9.10 -7.61
CA LYS A 51 -2.34 -10.33 -8.37
C LYS A 51 -3.03 -11.53 -7.74
N GLY A 52 -2.87 -11.73 -6.43
CA GLY A 52 -3.51 -12.84 -5.72
C GLY A 52 -5.04 -12.76 -5.80
N ARG A 53 -5.61 -11.57 -5.62
CA ARG A 53 -7.06 -11.36 -5.77
C ARG A 53 -7.57 -11.69 -7.17
N LEU A 54 -6.82 -11.33 -8.21
CA LEU A 54 -7.17 -11.58 -9.62
C LEU A 54 -7.14 -13.08 -9.96
N VAL A 55 -6.24 -13.85 -9.35
CA VAL A 55 -6.19 -15.32 -9.52
C VAL A 55 -7.16 -16.07 -8.61
N GLY A 56 -7.97 -15.35 -7.83
CA GLY A 56 -9.05 -15.91 -7.01
C GLY A 56 -8.66 -16.25 -5.57
N ASP A 57 -7.51 -15.77 -5.08
CA ASP A 57 -7.18 -15.89 -3.66
C ASP A 57 -8.14 -15.05 -2.82
N LYS A 58 -8.84 -15.73 -1.90
CA LYS A 58 -9.81 -15.09 -0.99
C LYS A 58 -9.13 -14.41 0.19
N ALA A 59 -7.89 -14.78 0.52
CA ALA A 59 -7.12 -14.13 1.57
C ALA A 59 -6.68 -12.71 1.16
N ASP A 60 -6.52 -12.45 -0.14
CA ASP A 60 -6.18 -11.14 -0.66
C ASP A 60 -7.40 -10.23 -0.82
N HIS A 61 -8.01 -9.92 0.33
CA HIS A 61 -9.18 -9.05 0.43
C HIS A 61 -8.78 -7.57 0.36
N ILE A 62 -8.74 -7.02 -0.85
CA ILE A 62 -8.26 -5.65 -1.16
C ILE A 62 -8.86 -4.56 -0.27
N ALA A 63 -10.17 -4.59 -0.01
CA ALA A 63 -10.82 -3.57 0.81
C ALA A 63 -10.35 -3.62 2.28
N TYR A 64 -10.10 -4.84 2.80
CA TYR A 64 -9.59 -5.02 4.16
C TYR A 64 -8.13 -4.58 4.24
N PHE A 65 -7.33 -4.94 3.24
CA PHE A 65 -5.93 -4.52 3.14
C PHE A 65 -5.78 -2.98 3.15
N LEU A 66 -6.61 -2.27 2.38
CA LEU A 66 -6.59 -0.81 2.34
C LEU A 66 -7.12 -0.15 3.64
N ASP A 67 -8.10 -0.78 4.29
CA ASP A 67 -8.63 -0.34 5.59
C ASP A 67 -7.57 -0.44 6.69
N GLU A 68 -6.85 -1.57 6.76
CA GLU A 68 -5.77 -1.76 7.74
C GLU A 68 -4.60 -0.78 7.51
N PHE A 69 -4.27 -0.50 6.24
CA PHE A 69 -3.31 0.57 5.92
C PHE A 69 -3.79 1.93 6.42
N GLY A 70 -5.06 2.28 6.16
CA GLY A 70 -5.67 3.54 6.60
C GLY A 70 -5.69 3.72 8.12
N LYS A 71 -5.94 2.64 8.87
CA LYS A 71 -5.87 2.66 10.35
C LYS A 71 -4.47 2.98 10.83
N ALA A 72 -3.45 2.40 10.20
CA ALA A 72 -2.06 2.66 10.56
C ALA A 72 -1.65 4.11 10.26
N THR A 73 -2.14 4.70 9.17
CA THR A 73 -1.81 6.08 8.79
C THR A 73 -2.58 7.15 9.56
N PHE A 74 -3.78 6.85 10.06
CA PHE A 74 -4.61 7.83 10.78
C PHE A 74 -4.02 8.22 12.16
N GLN A 75 -3.43 7.25 12.87
CA GLN A 75 -2.76 7.47 14.16
C GLN A 75 -1.45 6.67 14.20
N PRO A 76 -0.40 7.16 13.52
CA PRO A 76 0.87 6.45 13.47
C PRO A 76 1.53 6.44 14.86
N GLU A 77 1.93 5.26 15.32
CA GLU A 77 2.79 5.15 16.50
C GLU A 77 4.19 5.67 16.17
N LYS A 78 4.75 6.53 17.03
CA LYS A 78 6.06 7.13 16.78
C LYS A 78 7.16 6.07 16.69
N GLY A 79 7.99 6.17 15.65
CA GLY A 79 9.08 5.23 15.36
C GLY A 79 8.62 3.90 14.76
N LYS A 80 7.33 3.77 14.38
CA LYS A 80 6.81 2.55 13.77
C LYS A 80 7.22 2.46 12.31
N HIS A 81 7.74 1.30 11.93
CA HIS A 81 8.06 0.94 10.55
C HIS A 81 7.21 -0.27 10.15
N VAL A 82 6.30 -0.08 9.20
CA VAL A 82 5.41 -1.16 8.72
C VAL A 82 5.34 -1.13 7.20
N VAL A 83 5.36 -2.32 6.61
CA VAL A 83 5.23 -2.51 5.17
C VAL A 83 4.03 -3.39 4.88
N TYR A 84 3.10 -2.86 4.09
CA TYR A 84 1.93 -3.57 3.56
C TYR A 84 2.28 -4.06 2.14
N LEU A 85 2.20 -5.37 1.92
CA LEU A 85 2.71 -6.10 0.74
C LEU A 85 1.64 -6.96 0.07
#